data_AF-A0A960MAC1-F1
#
_entry.id   AF-A0A960MAC1-F1
#
_cell.length_a   1.000
_cell.length_b   1.000
_cell.length_c   1.000
_cell.angle_alpha   90.00
_cell.angle_beta   90.00
_cell.angle_gamma   90.00
#
_symmetry.space_group_name_H-M   'P 1'
#
loop_
_entity.id
_entity.type
_entity.pdbx_description
1 polymer ?
#
loop_
_entity_poly.entity_id
_entity_poly.type
_entity_poly.pdbx_seq_one_letter_code
_entity_poly.pdbx_strand_id
1 'polypeptide(L)'
;LGGLKAKTERGNLTLWRPLLPMRKAELLIYLNRKKLEPFDDWTNFDLRYLRPRMRQKIFPELEKQFGKGIGRNFHRLGLLFQEISQYLDEKKEAIMQKLVQGPYGAYLEHPSKYPVLEMRYFLEEMARASHAHLSQDSCEILLRLIAINAPKAEVQAGPLTYILNKDYLFLLKNEIPPFDRSLWKEKGEPSNWKDFWKGSCLTTPSHCQMKLLDELTPILRKKMKKWYAKHQVPPFLHDKAPIFVIGSKIVGECLTGRSVSIT
;
A
#
# COMPACT_ATOMS: atom_id res chain seq x y z
N LEU A 1 5.36 9.95 -15.67
CA LEU A 1 5.80 10.29 -17.05
C LEU A 1 6.13 9.07 -17.93
N GLY A 2 5.88 7.83 -17.50
CA GLY A 2 6.20 6.61 -18.28
C GLY A 2 5.34 6.32 -19.51
N GLY A 3 4.72 7.34 -20.12
CA GLY A 3 3.91 7.18 -21.33
C GLY A 3 2.69 6.25 -21.19
N LEU A 4 2.17 5.80 -22.33
CA LEU A 4 1.15 4.74 -22.38
C LEU A 4 1.86 3.37 -22.35
N LYS A 5 1.36 2.40 -21.59
CA LYS A 5 1.82 1.00 -21.65
C LYS A 5 1.03 0.21 -22.71
N ALA A 6 1.65 -0.79 -23.33
CA ALA A 6 1.00 -1.64 -24.34
C ALA A 6 -0.18 -2.46 -23.78
N LYS A 7 -0.07 -2.90 -22.51
CA LYS A 7 -1.14 -3.51 -21.73
C LYS A 7 -1.31 -2.69 -20.44
N THR A 8 -2.53 -2.45 -20.01
CA THR A 8 -2.81 -1.85 -18.71
C THR A 8 -4.02 -2.52 -18.09
N GLU A 9 -3.91 -2.92 -16.83
CA GLU A 9 -5.03 -3.46 -16.06
C GLU A 9 -5.69 -2.31 -15.28
N ARG A 10 -7.02 -2.26 -15.31
CA ARG A 10 -7.85 -1.26 -14.63
C ARG A 10 -9.02 -1.97 -13.97
N GLY A 11 -8.86 -2.29 -12.69
CA GLY A 11 -9.81 -3.16 -11.98
C GLY A 11 -9.94 -4.48 -12.73
N ASN A 12 -11.16 -4.84 -13.14
CA ASN A 12 -11.43 -6.08 -13.86
C ASN A 12 -11.24 -5.96 -15.39
N LEU A 13 -10.83 -4.78 -15.90
CA LEU A 13 -10.66 -4.54 -17.34
C LEU A 13 -9.17 -4.57 -17.73
N THR A 14 -8.84 -5.34 -18.76
CA THR A 14 -7.53 -5.26 -19.42
C THR A 14 -7.62 -4.43 -20.70
N LEU A 15 -6.89 -3.33 -20.75
CA LEU A 15 -6.78 -2.47 -21.93
C LEU A 15 -5.52 -2.83 -22.73
N TRP A 16 -5.71 -3.32 -23.95
CA TRP A 16 -4.66 -3.62 -24.91
C TRP A 16 -4.49 -2.47 -25.92
N ARG A 17 -3.24 -2.10 -26.22
CA ARG A 17 -2.87 -1.07 -27.19
C ARG A 17 -1.92 -1.64 -28.26
N PRO A 18 -2.40 -2.55 -29.11
CA PRO A 18 -1.54 -3.27 -30.07
C PRO A 18 -0.87 -2.36 -31.10
N LEU A 19 -1.49 -1.21 -31.41
CA LEU A 19 -0.95 -0.25 -32.37
C LEU A 19 -0.01 0.79 -31.74
N LEU A 20 0.25 0.72 -30.43
CA LEU A 20 1.13 1.67 -29.74
C LEU A 20 2.58 1.70 -30.28
N PRO A 21 3.20 0.56 -30.68
CA PRO A 21 4.54 0.57 -31.27
C PRO A 21 4.59 1.14 -32.70
N MET A 22 3.44 1.20 -33.38
CA MET A 22 3.34 1.56 -34.79
C MET A 22 3.35 3.07 -34.98
N ARG A 23 4.05 3.56 -36.00
CA ARG A 23 4.03 4.98 -36.36
C ARG A 23 2.78 5.30 -37.18
N LYS A 24 2.24 6.52 -37.04
CA LYS A 24 1.09 6.97 -37.85
C LYS A 24 1.35 6.81 -39.37
N ALA A 25 2.56 7.09 -39.82
CA ALA A 25 2.95 6.94 -41.22
C ALA A 25 2.80 5.49 -41.73
N GLU A 26 3.17 4.49 -40.91
CA GLU A 26 3.02 3.07 -41.26
C GLU A 26 1.55 2.67 -41.34
N LEU A 27 0.72 3.18 -40.42
CA LEU A 27 -0.73 2.96 -40.45
C LEU A 27 -1.38 3.55 -41.70
N LEU A 28 -0.97 4.75 -42.13
CA LEU A 28 -1.48 5.37 -43.36
C LEU A 28 -1.07 4.60 -44.62
N ILE A 29 0.17 4.10 -44.68
CA ILE A 29 0.63 3.22 -45.78
C ILE A 29 -0.21 1.95 -45.82
N TYR A 30 -0.49 1.35 -44.66
CA TYR A 30 -1.32 0.15 -44.56
C TYR A 30 -2.76 0.41 -45.02
N LEU A 31 -3.39 1.50 -44.57
CA LEU A 31 -4.75 1.89 -44.97
C LEU A 31 -4.84 2.11 -46.47
N ASN A 32 -3.87 2.81 -47.07
CA ASN A 32 -3.82 3.03 -48.51
C ASN A 32 -3.69 1.72 -49.30
N ARG A 33 -2.80 0.82 -48.87
CA ARG A 33 -2.68 -0.53 -49.47
C ARG A 33 -3.96 -1.35 -49.39
N LYS A 34 -4.73 -1.18 -48.31
CA LYS A 34 -6.03 -1.85 -48.10
C LYS A 34 -7.21 -1.09 -48.70
N LYS A 35 -6.98 0.09 -49.31
CA LYS A 35 -8.01 0.99 -49.85
C LYS A 35 -9.10 1.31 -48.81
N LEU A 36 -8.69 1.55 -47.57
CA LEU A 36 -9.57 1.93 -46.48
C LEU A 36 -9.47 3.44 -46.25
N GLU A 37 -10.60 4.13 -46.26
CA GLU A 37 -10.67 5.56 -45.94
C GLU A 37 -10.84 5.76 -44.42
N PRO A 38 -9.89 6.45 -43.75
CA PRO A 38 -10.05 6.79 -42.35
C PRO A 38 -11.05 7.93 -42.17
N PHE A 39 -11.82 7.89 -41.08
CA PHE A 39 -12.65 9.01 -40.65
C PHE A 39 -11.80 10.05 -39.92
N ASP A 40 -11.80 11.30 -40.40
CA ASP A 40 -11.15 12.42 -39.74
C ASP A 40 -12.13 13.14 -38.80
N ASP A 41 -11.98 12.88 -37.50
CA ASP A 41 -12.76 13.54 -36.46
C ASP A 41 -12.29 15.00 -36.28
N TRP A 42 -13.21 15.95 -36.50
CA TRP A 42 -12.98 17.40 -36.40
C TRP A 42 -12.48 17.85 -35.03
N THR A 43 -12.83 17.13 -33.95
CA THR A 43 -12.39 17.46 -32.59
C THR A 43 -10.87 17.32 -32.43
N ASN A 44 -10.20 16.55 -33.31
CA ASN A 44 -8.75 16.44 -33.35
C ASN A 44 -8.03 17.75 -33.71
N PHE A 45 -8.77 18.74 -34.23
CA PHE A 45 -8.25 20.04 -34.64
C PHE A 45 -8.66 21.18 -33.71
N ASP A 46 -9.49 20.92 -32.70
CA ASP A 46 -9.96 21.94 -31.78
C ASP A 46 -8.91 22.27 -30.70
N LEU A 47 -8.30 23.46 -30.84
CA LEU A 47 -7.24 23.96 -29.95
C LEU A 47 -7.72 24.32 -28.53
N ARG A 48 -9.03 24.30 -28.25
CA ARG A 48 -9.55 24.43 -26.88
C ARG A 48 -9.10 23.26 -26.00
N TYR A 49 -8.92 22.08 -26.59
CA TYR A 49 -8.48 20.89 -25.88
C TYR A 49 -6.95 20.77 -25.82
N LEU A 50 -6.44 20.26 -24.70
CA LEU A 50 -5.00 20.20 -24.42
C LEU A 50 -4.23 19.38 -25.47
N ARG A 51 -4.75 18.21 -25.89
CA ARG A 51 -4.04 17.31 -26.80
C ARG A 51 -3.83 17.92 -28.21
N PRO A 52 -4.87 18.40 -28.93
CA PRO A 52 -4.68 19.13 -30.19
C PRO A 52 -3.76 20.33 -30.05
N ARG A 53 -3.94 21.14 -28.98
CA ARG A 53 -3.11 22.31 -28.71
C ARG A 53 -1.62 21.97 -28.50
N MET A 54 -1.33 20.88 -27.78
CA MET A 54 0.04 20.37 -27.61
C MET A 54 0.66 20.00 -28.97
N ARG A 55 -0.07 19.29 -29.82
CA ARG A 55 0.43 18.79 -31.12
C ARG A 55 0.59 19.88 -32.17
N GLN A 56 -0.34 20.82 -32.26
CA GLN A 56 -0.41 21.78 -33.37
C GLN A 56 0.26 23.12 -33.05
N LYS A 57 0.33 23.49 -31.76
CA LYS A 57 0.89 24.78 -31.35
C LYS A 57 2.15 24.61 -30.51
N ILE A 58 2.07 23.90 -29.38
CA ILE A 58 3.13 23.90 -28.37
C ILE A 58 4.37 23.13 -28.84
N PHE A 59 4.24 21.88 -29.28
CA PHE A 59 5.40 21.10 -29.72
C PHE A 59 6.10 21.70 -30.95
N PRO A 60 5.37 22.17 -32.00
CA PRO A 60 6.02 22.84 -33.12
C PRO A 60 6.76 24.12 -32.70
N GLU A 61 6.20 24.92 -31.80
CA GLU A 61 6.85 26.13 -31.30
C GLU A 61 8.12 25.79 -30.51
N LEU A 62 8.07 24.76 -29.66
CA LEU A 62 9.25 24.26 -28.97
C LEU A 62 10.33 23.82 -29.97
N GLU A 63 9.98 23.01 -30.97
CA GLU A 63 10.92 22.56 -32.01
C GLU A 63 11.51 23.73 -32.83
N LYS A 64 10.76 24.81 -33.02
CA LYS A 64 11.27 26.04 -33.64
C LYS A 64 12.27 26.77 -32.75
N GLN A 65 12.00 26.86 -31.44
CA GLN A 65 12.83 27.63 -30.50
C GLN A 65 14.12 26.92 -30.10
N PHE A 66 14.09 25.62 -29.78
CA PHE A 66 15.30 24.86 -29.38
C PHE A 66 15.77 23.83 -30.41
N GLY A 67 15.17 23.82 -31.61
CA GLY A 67 15.57 23.00 -32.74
C GLY A 67 14.87 21.64 -32.86
N LYS A 68 15.02 21.00 -34.04
CA LYS A 68 14.37 19.74 -34.47
C LYS A 68 14.73 18.48 -33.65
N GLY A 69 15.40 18.64 -32.50
CA GLY A 69 15.84 17.55 -31.62
C GLY A 69 14.99 17.33 -30.37
N ILE A 70 14.16 18.31 -29.99
CA ILE A 70 13.41 18.29 -28.73
C ILE A 70 12.43 17.12 -28.65
N GLY A 71 11.65 16.89 -29.71
CA GLY A 71 10.71 15.77 -29.77
C GLY A 71 11.39 14.42 -29.56
N ARG A 72 12.58 14.22 -30.16
CA ARG A 72 13.40 13.01 -29.96
C ARG A 72 13.92 12.90 -28.53
N ASN A 73 14.35 14.01 -27.93
CA ASN A 73 14.81 14.03 -26.54
C ASN A 73 13.67 13.69 -25.56
N PHE A 74 12.47 14.25 -25.74
CA PHE A 74 11.31 13.89 -24.93
C PHE A 74 10.90 12.44 -25.10
N HIS A 75 10.95 11.92 -26.33
CA HIS A 75 10.70 10.50 -26.56
C HIS A 75 11.70 9.62 -25.81
N ARG A 76 13.00 9.92 -25.90
CA ARG A 76 14.06 9.21 -25.17
C ARG A 76 13.86 9.29 -23.65
N LEU A 77 13.51 10.46 -23.13
CA LEU A 77 13.19 10.64 -21.70
C LEU A 77 11.98 9.80 -21.29
N GLY A 78 10.95 9.74 -22.13
CA GLY A 78 9.76 8.91 -21.91
C GLY A 78 10.12 7.42 -21.81
N LEU A 79 10.98 6.92 -22.70
CA LEU A 79 11.48 5.54 -22.65
C LEU A 79 12.27 5.27 -21.37
N LEU A 80 13.20 6.16 -21.00
CA LEU A 80 13.97 6.03 -19.77
C LEU A 80 13.10 6.05 -18.51
N PHE A 81 12.07 6.92 -18.46
CA PHE A 81 11.11 6.89 -17.35
C PHE A 81 10.28 5.62 -17.32
N GLN A 82 10.00 5.02 -18.48
CA GLN A 82 9.31 3.74 -18.55
C GLN A 82 10.19 2.60 -17.99
N GLU A 83 11.48 2.58 -18.33
CA GLU A 83 12.46 1.63 -17.77
C GLU A 83 12.56 1.77 -16.25
N ILE A 84 12.69 3.01 -15.74
CA ILE A 84 12.70 3.28 -14.29
C ILE A 84 11.40 2.81 -13.63
N SER A 85 10.25 3.10 -14.26
CA SER A 85 8.95 2.68 -13.71
C SER A 85 8.84 1.16 -13.64
N GLN A 86 9.34 0.45 -14.65
CA GLN A 86 9.37 -1.01 -14.66
C GLN A 86 10.24 -1.57 -13.53
N TYR A 87 11.45 -1.02 -13.34
CA TYR A 87 12.31 -1.38 -12.23
C TYR A 87 11.61 -1.18 -10.87
N LEU A 88 10.96 -0.04 -10.67
CA LEU A 88 10.23 0.26 -9.43
C LEU A 88 9.03 -0.66 -9.24
N ASP A 89 8.31 -1.00 -10.31
CA ASP A 89 7.23 -2.00 -10.30
C ASP A 89 7.73 -3.37 -9.82
N GLU A 90 8.89 -3.83 -10.33
CA GLU A 90 9.52 -5.09 -9.91
C GLU A 90 9.94 -5.08 -8.43
N LYS A 91 10.55 -3.98 -7.96
CA LYS A 91 10.94 -3.85 -6.54
C LYS A 91 9.75 -3.78 -5.60
N LYS A 92 8.71 -3.06 -5.98
CA LYS A 92 7.43 -3.03 -5.26
C LYS A 92 6.88 -4.45 -5.12
N GLU A 93 6.86 -5.23 -6.19
CA GLU A 93 6.35 -6.61 -6.14
C GLU A 93 7.15 -7.49 -5.18
N ALA A 94 8.47 -7.32 -5.13
CA ALA A 94 9.31 -8.01 -4.16
C ALA A 94 9.02 -7.60 -2.70
N ILE A 95 8.65 -6.34 -2.45
CA ILE A 95 8.17 -5.88 -1.13
C ILE A 95 6.79 -6.49 -0.82
N MET A 96 5.88 -6.50 -1.80
CA MET A 96 4.53 -7.07 -1.65
C MET A 96 4.56 -8.54 -1.25
N GLN A 97 5.47 -9.33 -1.81
CA GLN A 97 5.64 -10.76 -1.45
C GLN A 97 6.11 -10.96 0.00
N LYS A 98 6.76 -9.96 0.60
CA LYS A 98 7.22 -10.00 1.99
C LYS A 98 6.20 -9.41 2.97
N LEU A 99 5.11 -8.84 2.48
CA LEU A 99 4.05 -8.35 3.34
C LEU A 99 3.33 -9.51 4.01
N VAL A 100 3.12 -9.36 5.32
CA VAL A 100 2.29 -10.29 6.08
C VAL A 100 0.88 -9.72 6.14
N GLN A 101 -0.04 -10.40 5.48
CA GLN A 101 -1.46 -10.05 5.46
C GLN A 101 -2.19 -10.53 6.72
N GLY A 102 -3.24 -9.81 7.09
CA GLY A 102 -4.07 -10.09 8.25
C GLY A 102 -5.45 -9.42 8.15
N PRO A 103 -6.39 -9.72 9.06
CA PRO A 103 -7.72 -9.13 9.04
C PRO A 103 -7.73 -7.60 9.16
N TYR A 104 -6.70 -7.01 9.80
CA TYR A 104 -6.59 -5.56 9.99
C TYR A 104 -5.88 -4.82 8.85
N GLY A 105 -5.23 -5.56 7.93
CA GLY A 105 -4.40 -5.00 6.87
C GLY A 105 -3.11 -5.79 6.68
N ALA A 106 -2.01 -5.11 6.39
CA ALA A 106 -0.71 -5.73 6.16
C ALA A 106 0.39 -5.12 7.04
N TYR A 107 1.49 -5.86 7.26
CA TYR A 107 2.70 -5.27 7.81
C TYR A 107 3.96 -5.72 7.05
N LEU A 108 4.98 -4.86 7.09
CA LEU A 108 6.32 -5.09 6.56
C LEU A 108 7.34 -5.08 7.69
N GLU A 109 8.24 -6.06 7.70
CA GLU A 109 9.37 -6.11 8.64
C GLU A 109 10.59 -5.37 8.08
N HIS A 110 11.27 -4.64 8.95
CA HIS A 110 12.46 -3.84 8.71
C HIS A 110 12.35 -2.90 7.50
N PRO A 111 11.41 -1.94 7.49
CA PRO A 111 11.20 -1.03 6.36
C PRO A 111 12.44 -0.17 6.03
N SER A 112 13.32 0.06 7.00
CA SER A 112 14.57 0.83 6.84
C SER A 112 15.64 0.11 6.02
N LYS A 113 15.50 -1.20 5.76
CA LYS A 113 16.42 -1.96 4.90
C LYS A 113 16.24 -1.63 3.41
N TYR A 114 15.11 -1.04 3.03
CA TYR A 114 14.78 -0.75 1.65
C TYR A 114 15.23 0.68 1.28
N PRO A 115 15.73 0.89 0.04
CA PRO A 115 16.06 2.23 -0.44
C PRO A 115 14.86 3.19 -0.37
N VAL A 116 15.12 4.46 -0.05
CA VAL A 116 14.08 5.49 0.12
C VAL A 116 13.19 5.64 -1.12
N LEU A 117 13.78 5.53 -2.32
CA LEU A 117 13.03 5.61 -3.58
C LEU A 117 12.03 4.44 -3.74
N GLU A 118 12.47 3.22 -3.43
CA GLU A 118 11.62 2.02 -3.49
C GLU A 118 10.48 2.12 -2.47
N MET A 119 10.79 2.56 -1.24
CA MET A 119 9.79 2.75 -0.20
C MET A 119 8.80 3.87 -0.55
N ARG A 120 9.26 4.98 -1.13
CA ARG A 120 8.38 6.06 -1.58
C ARG A 120 7.37 5.53 -2.59
N TYR A 121 7.87 4.86 -3.63
CA TYR A 121 7.04 4.31 -4.68
C TYR A 121 6.05 3.27 -4.12
N PHE A 122 6.51 2.38 -3.25
CA PHE A 122 5.67 1.41 -2.57
C PHE A 122 4.54 2.07 -1.76
N LEU A 123 4.86 3.05 -0.92
CA LEU A 123 3.86 3.74 -0.08
C LEU A 123 2.79 4.45 -0.94
N GLU A 124 3.21 5.16 -1.99
CA GLU A 124 2.31 5.87 -2.89
C GLU A 124 1.38 4.91 -3.67
N GLU A 125 1.91 3.78 -4.15
CA GLU A 125 1.09 2.77 -4.82
C GLU A 125 0.12 2.08 -3.85
N MET A 126 0.52 1.81 -2.60
CA MET A 126 -0.37 1.25 -1.57
C MET A 126 -1.52 2.20 -1.22
N ALA A 127 -1.25 3.51 -1.14
CA ALA A 127 -2.29 4.51 -0.98
C ALA A 127 -3.23 4.48 -2.19
N ARG A 128 -2.67 4.55 -3.41
CA ARG A 128 -3.48 4.58 -4.64
C ARG A 128 -4.36 3.34 -4.81
N ALA A 129 -3.82 2.14 -4.53
CA ALA A 129 -4.55 0.88 -4.60
C ALA A 129 -5.68 0.77 -3.56
N SER A 130 -5.54 1.45 -2.42
CA SER A 130 -6.56 1.50 -1.36
C SER A 130 -7.55 2.66 -1.52
N HIS A 131 -7.55 3.34 -2.69
CA HIS A 131 -8.30 4.58 -2.92
C HIS A 131 -8.01 5.68 -1.87
N ALA A 132 -6.80 5.62 -1.31
CA ALA A 132 -6.26 6.55 -0.33
C ALA A 132 -5.42 7.63 -1.00
N HIS A 133 -5.24 8.76 -0.29
CA HIS A 133 -4.36 9.84 -0.71
C HIS A 133 -3.32 10.12 0.38
N LEU A 134 -2.06 9.86 0.05
CA LEU A 134 -0.91 10.23 0.87
C LEU A 134 -0.30 11.52 0.29
N SER A 135 -0.36 12.62 1.05
CA SER A 135 0.23 13.88 0.61
C SER A 135 1.76 13.76 0.49
N GLN A 136 2.37 14.62 -0.34
CA GLN A 136 3.82 14.62 -0.51
C GLN A 136 4.55 14.87 0.81
N ASP A 137 4.10 15.85 1.59
CA ASP A 137 4.70 16.20 2.88
C ASP A 137 4.60 15.03 3.89
N SER A 138 3.44 14.40 3.97
CA SER A 138 3.22 13.24 4.86
C SER A 138 4.07 12.04 4.43
N CYS A 139 4.22 11.80 3.12
CA CYS A 139 5.10 10.76 2.59
C CYS A 139 6.57 11.02 2.96
N GLU A 140 7.04 12.27 2.81
CA GLU A 140 8.40 12.65 3.17
C GLU A 140 8.68 12.51 4.66
N ILE A 141 7.75 12.94 5.52
CA ILE A 141 7.86 12.76 6.97
C ILE A 141 7.97 11.27 7.31
N LEU A 142 7.08 10.43 6.76
CA LEU A 142 7.08 9.00 7.03
C LEU A 142 8.40 8.34 6.59
N LEU A 143 8.90 8.66 5.40
CA LEU A 143 10.17 8.13 4.89
C LEU A 143 11.36 8.54 5.76
N ARG A 144 11.41 9.79 6.23
CA ARG A 144 12.43 10.25 7.18
C ARG A 144 12.38 9.46 8.49
N LEU A 145 11.18 9.26 9.03
CA LEU A 145 10.97 8.50 10.27
C LEU A 145 11.35 7.02 10.13
N ILE A 146 11.09 6.42 8.97
CA ILE A 146 11.55 5.07 8.63
C ILE A 146 13.09 5.03 8.58
N ALA A 147 13.73 6.00 7.92
CA ALA A 147 15.17 6.02 7.75
C ALA A 147 15.93 6.11 9.09
N ILE A 148 15.41 6.86 10.06
CA ILE A 148 16.00 6.97 11.40
C ILE A 148 15.56 5.86 12.37
N ASN A 149 14.76 4.88 11.91
CA ASN A 149 14.13 3.86 12.76
C ASN A 149 13.40 4.45 13.97
N ALA A 150 12.58 5.49 13.74
CA ALA A 150 11.82 6.13 14.80
C ALA A 150 10.97 5.09 15.57
N PRO A 151 10.89 5.17 16.90
CA PRO A 151 10.26 4.12 17.71
C PRO A 151 8.76 4.00 17.45
N LYS A 152 8.10 5.12 17.14
CA LYS A 152 6.68 5.18 16.78
C LYS A 152 6.44 6.35 15.82
N ALA A 153 5.63 6.12 14.81
CA ALA A 153 5.03 7.17 13.98
C ALA A 153 3.67 6.70 13.47
N GLU A 154 2.79 7.65 13.16
CA GLU A 154 1.47 7.36 12.61
C GLU A 154 1.10 8.44 11.60
N VAL A 155 0.68 8.02 10.41
CA VAL A 155 0.31 8.91 9.31
C VAL A 155 -0.98 8.38 8.68
N GLN A 156 -2.03 9.19 8.73
CA GLN A 156 -3.32 8.86 8.12
C GLN A 156 -3.36 9.36 6.67
N ALA A 157 -3.85 8.51 5.77
CA ALA A 157 -3.95 8.76 4.35
C ALA A 157 -5.36 8.39 3.84
N GLY A 158 -6.40 9.10 4.31
CA GLY A 158 -7.79 8.72 4.00
C GLY A 158 -8.14 7.37 4.65
N PRO A 159 -8.64 6.35 3.91
CA PRO A 159 -9.05 5.04 4.45
C PRO A 159 -7.90 4.13 4.91
N LEU A 160 -6.65 4.54 4.67
CA LEU A 160 -5.45 3.78 5.04
C LEU A 160 -4.64 4.57 6.07
N THR A 161 -4.14 3.88 7.10
CA THR A 161 -3.27 4.44 8.14
C THR A 161 -1.94 3.69 8.15
N TYR A 162 -0.84 4.44 8.03
CA TYR A 162 0.51 3.91 8.15
C TYR A 162 0.99 4.08 9.58
N ILE A 163 1.37 2.98 10.24
CA ILE A 163 1.93 3.01 11.59
C ILE A 163 3.33 2.43 11.57
N LEU A 164 4.33 3.23 11.93
CA LEU A 164 5.66 2.75 12.25
C LEU A 164 5.70 2.37 13.73
N ASN A 165 6.15 1.16 14.04
CA ASN A 165 6.44 0.74 15.40
C ASN A 165 7.71 -0.09 15.42
N LYS A 166 8.80 0.49 15.94
CA LYS A 166 10.13 -0.12 15.91
C LYS A 166 10.52 -0.53 14.48
N ASP A 167 10.81 -1.82 14.28
CA ASP A 167 11.17 -2.43 13.01
C ASP A 167 9.99 -2.76 12.10
N TYR A 168 8.76 -2.35 12.41
CA TYR A 168 7.57 -2.76 11.67
C TYR A 168 6.84 -1.55 11.09
N LEU A 169 6.48 -1.64 9.82
CA LEU A 169 5.55 -0.72 9.17
C LEU A 169 4.22 -1.45 8.97
N PHE A 170 3.17 -0.96 9.62
CA PHE A 170 1.81 -1.45 9.48
C PHE A 170 1.01 -0.57 8.53
N LEU A 171 0.21 -1.20 7.68
CA LEU A 171 -0.74 -0.59 6.76
C LEU A 171 -2.13 -1.04 7.19
N LEU A 172 -2.81 -0.21 7.99
CA LEU A 172 -4.11 -0.49 8.57
C LEU A 172 -5.22 0.10 7.71
N LYS A 173 -6.29 -0.67 7.52
CA LYS A 173 -7.56 -0.12 7.01
C LYS A 173 -8.28 0.57 8.16
N ASN A 174 -8.89 1.74 7.92
CA ASN A 174 -9.52 2.52 8.99
C ASN A 174 -10.68 1.78 9.69
N GLU A 175 -11.42 0.97 8.95
CA GLU A 175 -12.41 0.05 9.53
C GLU A 175 -11.71 -1.22 10.00
N ILE A 176 -11.12 -1.14 11.19
CA ILE A 176 -10.57 -2.31 11.88
C ILE A 176 -11.78 -3.11 12.42
N PRO A 177 -12.08 -4.30 11.88
CA PRO A 177 -13.20 -5.09 12.42
C PRO A 177 -12.96 -5.39 13.90
N PRO A 178 -14.02 -5.42 14.73
CA PRO A 178 -13.88 -5.96 16.08
C PRO A 178 -13.42 -7.42 16.00
N PHE A 179 -12.88 -7.93 17.11
CA PHE A 179 -12.52 -9.34 17.18
C PHE A 179 -13.76 -10.22 16.88
N ASP A 180 -13.63 -11.08 15.87
CA ASP A 180 -14.67 -12.01 15.43
C ASP A 180 -14.10 -13.42 15.28
N ARG A 181 -14.69 -14.42 15.95
CA ARG A 181 -14.25 -15.82 15.87
C ARG A 181 -14.34 -16.40 14.45
N SER A 182 -15.13 -15.79 13.56
CA SER A 182 -15.14 -16.18 12.14
C SER A 182 -13.82 -15.85 11.42
N LEU A 183 -13.19 -14.73 11.80
CA LEU A 183 -11.95 -14.22 11.22
C LEU A 183 -10.70 -14.73 11.96
N TRP A 184 -10.79 -14.96 13.28
CA TRP A 184 -9.71 -15.49 14.10
C TRP A 184 -9.97 -16.94 14.50
N LYS A 185 -9.22 -17.87 13.90
CA LYS A 185 -9.32 -19.31 14.18
C LYS A 185 -8.59 -19.67 15.47
N GLU A 186 -9.25 -20.47 16.30
CA GLU A 186 -8.68 -20.95 17.55
C GLU A 186 -7.56 -21.98 17.29
N LYS A 187 -6.43 -21.81 17.98
CA LYS A 187 -5.32 -22.78 18.05
C LYS A 187 -5.04 -23.13 19.50
N GLY A 188 -4.73 -24.40 19.75
CA GLY A 188 -4.45 -24.94 21.09
C GLY A 188 -3.17 -24.43 21.76
N GLU A 189 -2.36 -23.63 21.07
CA GLU A 189 -1.10 -23.08 21.58
C GLU A 189 -1.18 -21.55 21.76
N PRO A 190 -0.36 -20.95 22.67
CA PRO A 190 -0.31 -19.51 22.86
C PRO A 190 0.02 -18.73 21.57
N SER A 191 -0.93 -17.91 21.12
CA SER A 191 -0.75 -17.01 19.97
C SER A 191 0.05 -15.76 20.38
N ASN A 192 1.03 -15.37 19.56
CA ASN A 192 1.69 -14.06 19.68
C ASN A 192 1.02 -13.03 18.76
N TRP A 193 1.41 -11.76 18.86
CA TRP A 193 0.79 -10.71 18.06
C TRP A 193 0.91 -10.92 16.54
N LYS A 194 1.95 -11.61 16.04
CA LYS A 194 2.10 -11.95 14.61
C LYS A 194 1.12 -13.04 14.20
N ASP A 195 0.91 -14.03 15.05
CA ASP A 195 -0.08 -15.08 14.83
C ASP A 195 -1.51 -14.53 14.91
N PHE A 196 -1.76 -13.64 15.89
CA PHE A 196 -3.00 -12.87 15.99
C PHE A 196 -3.24 -11.99 14.76
N TRP A 197 -2.20 -11.32 14.26
CA TRP A 197 -2.28 -10.58 13.01
C TRP A 197 -2.70 -11.47 11.84
N LYS A 198 -2.20 -12.70 11.75
CA LYS A 198 -2.56 -13.66 10.70
C LYS A 198 -3.93 -14.33 10.91
N GLY A 199 -4.69 -13.95 11.93
CA GLY A 199 -6.00 -14.53 12.20
C GLY A 199 -5.96 -15.80 13.07
N SER A 200 -4.95 -15.98 13.92
CA SER A 200 -4.89 -17.08 14.90
C SER A 200 -5.07 -16.56 16.33
N CYS A 201 -5.93 -17.19 17.13
CA CYS A 201 -6.15 -16.83 18.53
C CYS A 201 -6.01 -18.05 19.45
N LEU A 202 -5.77 -17.80 20.74
CA LEU A 202 -5.72 -18.85 21.76
C LEU A 202 -7.10 -19.52 21.89
N THR A 203 -7.14 -20.86 21.92
CA THR A 203 -8.36 -21.62 22.23
C THR A 203 -8.91 -21.22 23.59
N THR A 204 -10.21 -20.90 23.64
CA THR A 204 -10.85 -20.45 24.87
C THR A 204 -10.98 -21.61 25.87
N PRO A 205 -10.49 -21.49 27.12
CA PRO A 205 -10.77 -22.47 28.15
C PRO A 205 -12.27 -22.54 28.48
N SER A 206 -12.79 -23.73 28.79
CA SER A 206 -14.17 -23.94 29.24
C SER A 206 -14.48 -23.04 30.45
N HIS A 207 -15.63 -22.35 30.44
CA HIS A 207 -16.11 -21.44 31.50
C HIS A 207 -15.37 -20.09 31.67
N CYS A 208 -14.62 -19.61 30.67
CA CYS A 208 -14.01 -18.27 30.71
C CYS A 208 -14.92 -17.16 30.15
N GLN A 209 -14.80 -15.95 30.70
CA GLN A 209 -15.34 -14.73 30.11
C GLN A 209 -14.30 -14.09 29.18
N MET A 210 -14.74 -13.65 28.01
CA MET A 210 -13.94 -12.85 27.09
C MET A 210 -14.15 -11.37 27.42
N LYS A 211 -13.05 -10.65 27.63
CA LYS A 211 -13.07 -9.20 27.85
C LYS A 211 -12.06 -8.49 26.97
N LEU A 212 -12.35 -7.27 26.57
CA LEU A 212 -11.36 -6.36 25.99
C LEU A 212 -10.57 -5.64 27.09
N LEU A 213 -9.43 -5.06 26.72
CA LEU A 213 -8.55 -4.38 27.68
C LEU A 213 -9.26 -3.24 28.43
N ASP A 214 -10.22 -2.58 27.80
CA ASP A 214 -11.00 -1.47 28.37
C ASP A 214 -12.10 -1.92 29.34
N GLU A 215 -12.49 -3.20 29.29
CA GLU A 215 -13.50 -3.81 30.16
C GLU A 215 -12.88 -4.40 31.45
N LEU A 216 -11.55 -4.36 31.57
CA LEU A 216 -10.82 -4.78 32.77
C LEU A 216 -10.84 -3.69 33.84
N THR A 217 -10.67 -4.10 35.11
CA THR A 217 -10.46 -3.16 36.20
C THR A 217 -9.21 -2.31 35.98
N PRO A 218 -9.15 -1.06 36.46
CA PRO A 218 -8.01 -0.17 36.23
C PRO A 218 -6.65 -0.78 36.66
N ILE A 219 -6.66 -1.58 37.72
CA ILE A 219 -5.47 -2.27 38.25
C ILE A 219 -4.98 -3.33 37.24
N LEU A 220 -5.87 -4.20 36.79
CA LEU A 220 -5.55 -5.26 35.82
C LEU A 220 -5.15 -4.67 34.46
N ARG A 221 -5.86 -3.64 33.99
CA ARG A 221 -5.55 -2.90 32.76
C ARG A 221 -4.12 -2.35 32.78
N LYS A 222 -3.69 -1.75 33.89
CA LYS A 222 -2.31 -1.23 34.06
C LYS A 222 -1.27 -2.35 34.05
N LYS A 223 -1.56 -3.49 34.70
CA LYS A 223 -0.67 -4.67 34.68
C LYS A 223 -0.53 -5.24 33.26
N MET A 224 -1.64 -5.36 32.52
CA MET A 224 -1.65 -5.85 31.13
C MET A 224 -0.90 -4.93 30.18
N LYS A 225 -1.07 -3.60 30.25
CA LYS A 225 -0.30 -2.66 29.41
C LYS A 225 1.21 -2.79 29.65
N LYS A 226 1.64 -2.96 30.91
CA LYS A 226 3.05 -3.23 31.24
C LYS A 226 3.52 -4.59 30.69
N TRP A 227 2.68 -5.61 30.77
CA TRP A 227 2.96 -6.95 30.21
C TRP A 227 3.17 -6.89 28.70
N TYR A 228 2.26 -6.24 27.97
CA TYR A 228 2.37 -6.07 26.52
C TYR A 228 3.59 -5.23 26.10
N ALA A 229 3.89 -4.16 26.83
CA ALA A 229 5.10 -3.37 26.58
C ALA A 229 6.38 -4.20 26.77
N LYS A 230 6.45 -5.00 27.85
CA LYS A 230 7.59 -5.92 28.11
C LYS A 230 7.79 -6.94 26.99
N HIS A 231 6.71 -7.41 26.38
CA HIS A 231 6.73 -8.39 25.29
C HIS A 231 6.68 -7.76 23.90
N GLN A 232 6.91 -6.45 23.80
CA GLN A 232 7.06 -5.74 22.54
C GLN A 232 5.83 -5.81 21.62
N VAL A 233 4.64 -5.96 22.20
CA VAL A 233 3.38 -5.94 21.44
C VAL A 233 3.10 -4.52 20.96
N PRO A 234 2.79 -4.31 19.67
CA PRO A 234 2.41 -3.01 19.14
C PRO A 234 1.25 -2.38 19.94
N PRO A 235 1.38 -1.14 20.46
CA PRO A 235 0.39 -0.51 21.34
C PRO A 235 -1.03 -0.45 20.77
N PHE A 236 -1.17 -0.25 19.46
CA PHE A 236 -2.49 -0.15 18.82
C PHE A 236 -3.25 -1.49 18.80
N LEU A 237 -2.58 -2.63 19.02
CA LEU A 237 -3.22 -3.94 19.14
C LEU A 237 -3.73 -4.23 20.55
N HIS A 238 -3.29 -3.47 21.57
CA HIS A 238 -3.56 -3.77 22.98
C HIS A 238 -5.07 -3.82 23.27
N ASP A 239 -5.84 -2.94 22.64
CA ASP A 239 -7.29 -2.82 22.83
C ASP A 239 -8.10 -3.64 21.81
N LYS A 240 -7.44 -4.44 20.96
CA LYS A 240 -8.07 -5.18 19.85
C LYS A 240 -8.18 -6.68 20.08
N ALA A 241 -7.30 -7.25 20.90
CA ALA A 241 -7.31 -8.68 21.18
C ALA A 241 -8.15 -9.02 22.42
N PRO A 242 -8.84 -10.19 22.40
CA PRO A 242 -9.55 -10.67 23.56
C PRO A 242 -8.60 -11.12 24.66
N ILE A 243 -9.03 -10.91 25.91
CA ILE A 243 -8.40 -11.37 27.13
C ILE A 243 -9.37 -12.31 27.82
N PHE A 244 -8.90 -13.50 28.22
CA PHE A 244 -9.73 -14.51 28.86
C PHE A 244 -9.59 -14.43 30.38
N VAL A 245 -10.73 -14.35 31.07
CA VAL A 245 -10.80 -14.11 32.52
C VAL A 245 -11.73 -15.12 33.19
N ILE A 246 -11.35 -15.62 34.36
CA ILE A 246 -12.21 -16.41 35.26
C ILE A 246 -12.25 -15.69 36.62
N GLY A 247 -13.42 -15.16 36.99
CA GLY A 247 -13.57 -14.31 38.17
C GLY A 247 -12.74 -13.03 38.06
N SER A 248 -11.70 -12.90 38.88
CA SER A 248 -10.74 -11.78 38.87
C SER A 248 -9.37 -12.13 38.28
N LYS A 249 -9.16 -13.37 37.81
CA LYS A 249 -7.87 -13.85 37.30
C LYS A 249 -7.86 -13.91 35.78
N ILE A 250 -6.77 -13.43 35.17
CA ILE A 250 -6.52 -13.56 33.74
C ILE A 250 -5.97 -14.97 33.49
N VAL A 251 -6.65 -15.74 32.65
CA VAL A 251 -6.28 -17.13 32.34
C VAL A 251 -5.63 -17.27 30.96
N GLY A 252 -5.76 -16.26 30.09
CA GLY A 252 -5.13 -16.28 28.77
C GLY A 252 -5.25 -14.96 28.01
N GLU A 253 -4.42 -14.83 26.99
CA GLU A 253 -4.37 -13.69 26.05
C GLU A 253 -3.77 -14.14 24.70
N CYS A 254 -3.91 -13.32 23.65
CA CYS A 254 -3.59 -13.70 22.28
C CYS A 254 -2.39 -12.96 21.65
N LEU A 255 -1.70 -12.08 22.37
CA LEU A 255 -0.70 -11.15 21.81
C LEU A 255 0.75 -11.43 22.24
N THR A 256 0.99 -12.12 23.35
CA THR A 256 2.37 -12.36 23.84
C THR A 256 2.87 -13.78 23.63
N GLY A 257 1.99 -14.75 23.32
CA GLY A 257 2.36 -16.15 23.14
C GLY A 257 2.89 -16.79 24.43
N ARG A 258 2.45 -16.29 25.59
CA ARG A 258 2.91 -16.75 26.91
C ARG A 258 1.72 -16.98 27.84
N SER A 259 1.85 -17.95 28.74
CA SER A 259 0.88 -18.13 29.82
C SER A 259 0.91 -16.91 30.74
N VAL A 260 -0.27 -16.32 30.96
CA VAL A 260 -0.42 -15.13 31.79
C VAL A 260 -0.62 -15.57 33.23
N SER A 261 0.40 -15.38 34.08
CA SER A 261 0.28 -15.54 35.52
C SER A 261 0.13 -14.16 36.19
N ILE A 262 -0.87 -13.39 35.77
CA ILE A 262 -1.17 -12.06 36.33
C ILE A 262 -2.34 -12.21 37.31
N THR A 263 -2.01 -12.29 38.60
CA THR A 263 -2.93 -12.13 39.73
C THR A 263 -3.08 -10.66 40.12
#